data_AF-A0A7T8QWW6-F1
#
_entry.id   AF-A0A7T8QWW6-F1
#
_cell.length_a   1.000
_cell.length_b   1.000
_cell.length_c   1.000
_cell.angle_alpha   90.00
_cell.angle_beta   90.00
_cell.angle_gamma   90.00
#
_symmetry.space_group_name_H-M   'P 1'
#
loop_
_entity.id
_entity.type
_entity.pdbx_description
1 polymer ?
#
loop_
_entity_poly.entity_id
_entity_poly.type
_entity_poly.pdbx_seq_one_letter_code
_entity_poly.pdbx_strand_id
1 'polypeptide(L)'
;GNTISNTQVFELLEIDRRRFAELRQQLKDTTDPRAVVDRAFRPSSSALKARGPDFIRRMSDIFKHDPNRSIRDVAKEQDVSHVTLLACVNEDLRCHSYKLKVGRC
;
A
#
# COMPACT_ATOMS: atom_id res chain seq x y z
N GLY A 1 21.03 -36.24 -0.74
CA GLY A 1 20.04 -35.38 -0.06
C GLY A 1 18.99 -35.01 -1.08
N ASN A 2 17.71 -35.23 -0.79
CA ASN A 2 16.63 -34.86 -1.70
C ASN A 2 16.53 -33.34 -1.77
N THR A 3 16.93 -32.77 -2.90
CA THR A 3 16.78 -31.33 -3.16
C THR A 3 15.31 -31.07 -3.48
N ILE A 4 14.57 -30.54 -2.51
CA ILE A 4 13.17 -30.14 -2.72
C ILE A 4 13.19 -28.92 -3.65
N SER A 5 12.43 -28.99 -4.75
CA SER A 5 12.32 -27.88 -5.69
C SER A 5 11.49 -26.73 -5.09
N ASN A 6 11.77 -25.50 -5.52
CA ASN A 6 10.99 -24.32 -5.08
C ASN A 6 9.49 -24.48 -5.32
N THR A 7 9.13 -25.15 -6.43
CA THR A 7 7.76 -25.49 -6.80
C THR A 7 7.08 -26.29 -5.70
N GLN A 8 7.74 -27.37 -5.28
CA GLN A 8 7.25 -28.22 -4.21
C GLN A 8 7.19 -27.47 -2.87
N VAL A 9 8.12 -26.55 -2.59
CA VAL A 9 8.12 -25.81 -1.32
C VAL A 9 6.92 -24.88 -1.19
N PHE A 10 6.60 -24.05 -2.19
CA PHE A 10 5.45 -23.15 -2.06
C PHE A 10 4.11 -23.90 -2.14
N GLU A 11 4.06 -25.03 -2.86
CA GLU A 11 2.89 -25.92 -2.89
C GLU A 11 2.66 -26.59 -1.53
N LEU A 12 3.71 -27.13 -0.91
CA LEU A 12 3.64 -27.77 0.41
C LEU A 12 3.29 -26.79 1.54
N LEU A 13 3.73 -25.53 1.41
CA LEU A 13 3.48 -24.48 2.40
C LEU A 13 2.18 -23.71 2.13
N GLU A 14 1.45 -24.05 1.05
CA GLU A 14 0.21 -23.37 0.63
C GLU A 14 0.35 -21.84 0.53
N ILE A 15 1.52 -21.36 0.10
CA ILE A 15 1.80 -19.94 -0.05
C ILE A 15 1.87 -19.55 -1.52
N ASP A 16 1.44 -18.32 -1.81
CA ASP A 16 1.56 -17.76 -3.15
C ASP A 16 3.03 -17.67 -3.62
N ARG A 17 3.26 -17.88 -4.93
CA ARG A 17 4.59 -17.88 -5.54
C ARG A 17 5.35 -16.57 -5.31
N ARG A 18 4.65 -15.44 -5.36
CA ARG A 18 5.24 -14.12 -5.11
C ARG A 18 5.63 -13.99 -3.65
N ARG A 19 4.78 -14.45 -2.73
CA ARG A 19 5.08 -14.45 -1.29
C ARG A 19 6.29 -15.32 -0.97
N PHE A 20 6.41 -16.49 -1.60
CA PHE A 20 7.59 -17.35 -1.47
C PHE A 20 8.87 -16.67 -1.99
N ALA A 21 8.82 -16.01 -3.16
CA ALA A 21 9.96 -15.28 -3.71
C ALA A 21 10.41 -14.14 -2.79
N GLU A 22 9.47 -13.38 -2.21
CA GLU A 22 9.75 -12.32 -1.23
C GLU A 22 10.41 -12.88 0.04
N LEU A 23 9.86 -13.94 0.62
CA LEU A 23 10.43 -14.59 1.81
C LEU A 23 11.84 -15.11 1.54
N ARG A 24 12.06 -15.72 0.37
CA ARG A 24 13.38 -16.22 -0.03
C ARG A 24 14.39 -15.09 -0.17
N GLN A 25 13.98 -13.96 -0.75
CA GLN A 25 14.86 -12.81 -0.88
C GLN A 25 15.20 -12.23 0.51
N GLN A 26 14.19 -12.09 1.38
CA GLN A 26 14.38 -11.64 2.76
C GLN A 26 15.33 -12.54 3.56
N LEU A 27 15.24 -13.87 3.35
CA LEU A 27 16.14 -14.85 3.97
C LEU A 27 17.58 -14.81 3.41
N LYS A 28 17.78 -14.39 2.15
CA LYS A 28 19.12 -14.16 1.61
C LYS A 28 19.75 -12.88 2.16
N ASP A 29 18.92 -11.86 2.35
CA ASP A 29 19.35 -10.52 2.75
C ASP A 29 19.50 -10.38 4.28
N THR A 30 19.23 -11.44 5.05
CA THR A 30 19.37 -11.42 6.50
C THR A 30 20.13 -12.63 7.01
N THR A 31 20.89 -12.43 8.08
CA THR A 31 21.63 -13.50 8.77
C THR A 31 20.75 -14.24 9.79
N ASP A 32 19.65 -13.64 10.23
CA ASP A 32 18.72 -14.22 11.20
C ASP A 32 17.35 -14.52 10.58
N PRO A 33 17.02 -15.79 10.32
CA PRO A 33 15.72 -16.20 9.80
C PRO A 33 14.53 -15.79 10.70
N ARG A 34 14.72 -15.68 12.02
CA ARG A 34 13.65 -15.27 12.94
C ARG A 34 13.27 -13.80 12.72
N ALA A 35 14.23 -12.96 12.37
CA ALA A 35 13.97 -11.58 11.99
C ALA A 35 13.09 -11.43 10.72
N VAL A 36 13.03 -12.45 9.84
CA VAL A 36 12.10 -12.47 8.70
C VAL A 36 10.68 -12.79 9.14
N VAL A 37 10.52 -13.73 10.08
CA VAL A 37 9.23 -14.12 10.64
C VAL A 37 8.64 -13.00 11.50
N ASP A 38 9.47 -12.38 12.33
CA ASP A 38 9.07 -11.29 13.24
C ASP A 38 8.92 -9.94 12.52
N ARG A 39 9.35 -9.85 11.25
CA ARG A 39 9.03 -8.71 10.39
C ARG A 39 7.53 -8.72 10.10
N ALA A 40 6.78 -8.00 10.93
CA ALA A 40 5.43 -7.57 10.60
C ALA A 40 5.44 -7.01 9.17
N PHE A 41 4.54 -7.49 8.33
CA PHE A 41 4.42 -7.09 6.93
C PHE A 41 4.30 -5.58 6.85
N ARG A 42 5.43 -4.88 6.68
CA ARG A 42 5.43 -3.47 6.37
C ARG A 42 5.07 -3.39 4.90
N PRO A 43 3.92 -2.81 4.52
CA PRO A 43 3.68 -2.52 3.12
C PRO A 43 4.89 -1.75 2.58
N SER A 44 5.34 -2.13 1.37
CA SER A 44 6.53 -1.56 0.75
C SER A 44 6.50 -0.03 0.85
N SER A 45 7.67 0.60 1.06
CA SER A 45 7.71 2.07 1.20
C SER A 45 7.15 2.80 -0.03
N SER A 46 7.08 2.14 -1.19
CA SER A 46 6.37 2.60 -2.39
C SER A 46 4.84 2.69 -2.21
N ALA A 47 4.22 1.74 -1.50
CA ALA A 47 2.81 1.79 -1.15
C ALA A 47 2.52 2.91 -0.12
N LEU A 48 3.47 3.23 0.76
CA LEU A 48 3.39 4.37 1.70
C LEU A 48 3.63 5.72 1.00
N LYS A 49 4.49 5.80 -0.01
CA LYS A 49 4.74 7.04 -0.77
C LYS A 49 3.53 7.52 -1.55
N ALA A 50 2.72 6.61 -2.09
CA ALA A 50 1.58 6.97 -2.93
C ALA A 50 0.41 7.63 -2.17
N ARG A 51 0.32 7.45 -0.85
CA ARG A 51 -0.73 8.01 0.02
C ARG A 51 -0.18 8.60 1.33
N GLY A 52 0.97 9.27 1.23
CA GLY A 52 1.54 9.97 2.38
C GLY A 52 0.65 11.14 2.85
N PRO A 53 0.84 11.64 4.08
CA PRO A 53 0.04 12.74 4.63
C PRO A 53 0.00 13.99 3.73
N ASP A 54 1.14 14.33 3.10
CA ASP A 54 1.22 15.46 2.17
C ASP A 54 0.43 15.22 0.88
N PHE A 55 0.40 13.99 0.38
CA PHE A 55 -0.43 13.64 -0.77
C PHE A 55 -1.91 13.79 -0.43
N ILE A 56 -2.34 13.22 0.71
CA ILE A 56 -3.73 13.31 1.17
C ILE A 56 -4.13 14.77 1.39
N ARG A 57 -3.27 15.60 1.98
CA ARG A 57 -3.52 17.03 2.16
C ARG A 57 -3.72 17.74 0.82
N ARG A 58 -2.83 17.53 -0.15
CA ARG A 58 -2.97 18.13 -1.49
C ARG A 58 -4.27 17.69 -2.18
N MET A 59 -4.61 16.40 -2.12
CA MET A 59 -5.86 15.92 -2.72
C MET A 59 -7.07 16.51 -2.00
N SER A 60 -7.02 16.63 -0.66
CA SER A 60 -8.07 17.28 0.11
C SER A 60 -8.29 18.72 -0.33
N ASP A 61 -7.23 19.47 -0.59
CA ASP A 61 -7.36 20.89 -0.95
C ASP A 61 -7.95 21.06 -2.36
N ILE A 62 -7.54 20.20 -3.31
CA ILE A 62 -8.11 20.17 -4.67
C ILE A 62 -9.61 19.92 -4.62
N PHE A 63 -10.06 18.87 -3.91
CA PHE A 63 -11.49 18.52 -3.84
C PHE A 63 -12.30 19.42 -2.91
N LYS A 64 -11.67 20.15 -1.97
CA LYS A 64 -12.34 21.22 -1.21
C LYS A 64 -12.58 22.46 -2.07
N HIS A 65 -11.63 22.80 -2.93
CA HIS A 65 -11.73 23.97 -3.79
C HIS A 65 -12.69 23.74 -4.95
N ASP A 66 -12.66 22.54 -5.55
CA ASP A 66 -13.59 22.13 -6.59
C ASP A 66 -14.04 20.67 -6.38
N PRO A 67 -15.18 20.44 -5.72
CA PRO A 67 -15.67 19.10 -5.39
C PRO A 67 -16.20 18.32 -6.61
N ASN A 68 -16.41 18.99 -7.75
CA ASN A 68 -16.97 18.37 -8.96
C ASN A 68 -15.88 17.93 -9.94
N ARG A 69 -14.59 18.12 -9.62
CA ARG A 69 -13.50 17.66 -10.51
C ARG A 69 -13.55 16.15 -10.68
N SER A 70 -13.30 15.73 -11.92
CA SER A 70 -13.11 14.34 -12.26
C SER A 70 -11.85 13.77 -11.60
N ILE A 71 -12.01 12.65 -10.90
CA ILE A 71 -10.89 11.89 -10.31
C ILE A 71 -9.88 11.52 -11.40
N ARG A 72 -10.33 11.21 -12.61
CA ARG A 72 -9.42 10.85 -13.72
C ARG A 72 -8.53 12.01 -14.15
N ASP A 73 -9.06 13.23 -14.15
CA ASP A 73 -8.31 14.41 -14.58
C ASP A 73 -7.31 14.81 -13.50
N VAL A 74 -7.72 14.79 -12.22
CA VAL A 74 -6.83 15.03 -11.09
C VAL A 74 -5.72 13.97 -11.01
N ALA A 75 -6.03 12.69 -11.28
CA ALA A 75 -5.03 11.63 -11.31
C ALA A 75 -3.96 11.89 -12.39
N LYS A 76 -4.39 12.36 -13.58
CA LYS A 76 -3.49 12.71 -14.68
C LYS A 76 -2.63 13.92 -14.36
N GLU A 77 -3.19 14.97 -13.76
CA GLU A 77 -2.46 16.18 -13.37
C GLU A 77 -1.43 15.93 -12.27
N GLN A 78 -1.71 14.99 -11.39
CA GLN A 78 -0.84 14.67 -10.25
C GLN A 78 0.15 13.54 -10.56
N ASP A 79 0.14 13.02 -11.79
CA ASP A 79 0.94 11.87 -12.23
C ASP A 79 0.78 10.65 -11.32
N VAL A 80 -0.47 10.37 -10.95
CA VAL A 80 -0.83 9.26 -10.05
C VAL A 80 -1.83 8.34 -10.73
N SER A 81 -1.77 7.04 -10.42
CA SER A 81 -2.76 6.10 -10.93
C SER A 81 -4.18 6.46 -10.47
N HIS A 82 -5.16 6.32 -11.37
CA HIS A 82 -6.57 6.54 -11.05
C HIS A 82 -7.03 5.69 -9.85
N VAL A 83 -6.56 4.45 -9.74
CA VAL A 83 -6.90 3.55 -8.64
C VAL A 83 -6.38 4.08 -7.30
N THR A 84 -5.16 4.59 -7.26
CA THR A 84 -4.57 5.20 -6.06
C THR A 84 -5.36 6.42 -5.62
N LEU A 85 -5.73 7.29 -6.55
CA LEU A 85 -6.49 8.49 -6.21
C LEU A 85 -7.92 8.16 -5.76
N LEU A 86 -8.56 7.19 -6.42
CA LEU A 86 -9.88 6.69 -6.03
C LEU A 86 -9.86 6.11 -4.61
N ALA A 87 -8.83 5.33 -4.27
CA ALA A 87 -8.64 4.84 -2.90
C ALA A 87 -8.44 5.99 -1.91
N CYS A 88 -7.63 6.99 -2.25
CA CYS A 88 -7.43 8.18 -1.42
C CYS A 88 -8.73 8.95 -1.16
N VAL A 89 -9.58 9.12 -2.17
CA VAL A 89 -10.86 9.82 -2.01
C VAL A 89 -11.81 9.03 -1.11
N ASN A 90 -11.94 7.72 -1.35
CA ASN A 90 -12.92 6.87 -0.66
C ASN A 90 -12.53 6.51 0.77
N GLU A 91 -11.24 6.26 1.02
CA GLU A 91 -10.74 5.80 2.31
C GLU A 91 -10.23 6.97 3.15
N ASP A 92 -9.29 7.76 2.59
CA ASP A 92 -8.54 8.75 3.36
C ASP A 92 -9.32 10.07 3.52
N LEU A 93 -9.84 10.63 2.43
CA LEU A 93 -10.55 11.91 2.45
C LEU A 93 -11.96 11.81 3.06
N ARG A 94 -12.64 10.68 2.85
CA ARG A 94 -13.94 10.41 3.48
C ARG A 94 -13.81 10.31 5.01
N CYS A 95 -12.76 9.62 5.49
CA CYS A 95 -12.44 9.58 6.92
C CYS A 95 -11.99 10.95 7.45
N HIS A 96 -11.25 11.75 6.68
CA HIS A 96 -10.82 13.08 7.10
C HIS A 96 -12.01 14.05 7.27
N SER A 97 -12.99 13.98 6.35
CA SER A 97 -14.25 14.74 6.45
C SER A 97 -15.07 14.35 7.68
N TYR A 98 -15.06 13.06 8.06
CA TYR A 98 -15.72 12.58 9.28
C TYR A 98 -15.00 13.08 10.56
N LYS A 99 -13.67 12.98 10.62
CA LYS A 99 -12.87 13.49 11.76
C LYS A 99 -13.03 15.00 11.96
N LEU A 100 -13.11 15.78 10.87
CA LEU A 100 -13.37 17.23 10.94
C LEU A 100 -14.79 17.56 11.44
N LYS A 101 -15.78 16.70 11.16
CA LYS A 101 -17.15 16.86 11.67
C LYS A 101 -17.28 16.46 13.14
N VAL A 102 -16.62 15.38 13.56
CA VAL A 102 -16.71 14.85 14.94
C VAL A 102 -15.83 15.62 15.92
N GLY A 103 -14.72 16.23 15.47
CA GLY A 103 -13.88 17.10 16.31
C GLY A 103 -14.40 18.54 16.50
N ARG A 104 -15.63 18.83 16.06
CA ARG A 104 -16.32 20.13 16.22
C ARG A 104 -17.58 20.04 17.09
N CYS A 105 -17.67 19.03 17.95
CA CYS A 105 -18.65 18.98 19.03
C CYS A 105 -17.97 19.33 20.34
#